data_AF-A0A177C7H2-F1
#
_entry.id   AF-A0A177C7H2-F1
#
_cell.length_a   1.000
_cell.length_b   1.000
_cell.length_c   1.000
_cell.angle_alpha   90.00
_cell.angle_beta   90.00
_cell.angle_gamma   90.00
#
_symmetry.space_group_name_H-M   'P 1'
#
loop_
_entity.id
_entity.type
_entity.pdbx_description
1 polymer ?
#
loop_
_entity_poly.entity_id
_entity_poly.type
_entity_poly.pdbx_seq_one_letter_code
_entity_poly.pdbx_strand_id
1 'polypeptide(L)'
;MPMPVDVGPVSIGLLGGNFSPHLWEANADDQRTLIGYASQNGGTTGSKGGATTTVSSPPEFSAAVGKKTDTTATLISIKGAINGSAKVNVGSNKSIVGLDSSALLTSILLYIDKSKNFIVHNLKISKVLAENGDAIRIQASTNV
;
A
#
# COMPACT_ATOMS: atom_id res chain seq x y z
N MET A 1 -12.97 12.47 53.99
CA MET A 1 -11.87 12.48 53.00
C MET A 1 -11.82 11.09 52.39
N PRO A 2 -12.36 10.87 51.17
CA PRO A 2 -12.40 9.54 50.58
C PRO A 2 -11.01 9.12 50.06
N MET A 3 -10.71 7.84 50.23
CA MET A 3 -9.45 7.18 49.86
C MET A 3 -9.29 7.15 48.32
N PRO A 4 -8.06 7.23 47.79
CA PRO A 4 -7.83 7.07 46.35
C PRO A 4 -8.04 5.61 45.92
N VAL A 5 -8.86 5.39 44.90
CA VAL A 5 -9.00 4.08 44.24
C VAL A 5 -7.96 4.00 43.11
N ASP A 6 -7.06 3.04 43.20
CA ASP A 6 -6.14 2.66 42.15
C ASP A 6 -6.91 1.93 41.04
N VAL A 7 -7.06 2.56 39.87
CA VAL A 7 -7.61 1.92 38.67
C VAL A 7 -6.46 1.62 37.70
N GLY A 8 -5.81 0.47 37.92
CA GLY A 8 -4.97 -0.14 36.89
C GLY A 8 -5.72 -0.34 35.57
N PRO A 9 -5.02 -0.54 34.44
CA PRO A 9 -5.64 -0.62 33.12
C PRO A 9 -6.67 -1.75 33.07
N VAL A 10 -7.88 -1.40 32.61
CA VAL A 10 -9.01 -2.32 32.44
C VAL A 10 -8.74 -3.22 31.23
N SER A 11 -8.40 -4.48 31.48
CA SER A 11 -8.43 -5.52 30.46
C SER A 11 -9.89 -5.85 30.13
N ILE A 12 -10.37 -5.40 28.97
CA ILE A 12 -11.68 -5.80 28.45
C ILE A 12 -11.56 -7.20 27.82
N GLY A 13 -11.94 -8.22 28.57
CA GLY A 13 -12.09 -9.57 28.04
C GLY A 13 -13.43 -9.68 27.31
N LEU A 14 -13.44 -9.88 25.99
CA LEU A 14 -14.62 -10.33 25.26
C LEU A 14 -14.40 -11.76 24.77
N LEU A 15 -15.20 -12.69 25.31
CA LEU A 15 -15.41 -14.01 24.76
C LEU A 15 -16.12 -13.92 23.40
N GLY A 16 -15.63 -14.68 22.43
CA GLY A 16 -16.45 -15.26 21.35
C GLY A 16 -17.28 -14.30 20.49
N GLY A 17 -16.61 -13.59 19.59
CA GLY A 17 -17.24 -12.81 18.52
C GLY A 17 -16.38 -11.61 18.17
N ASN A 18 -15.58 -11.71 17.10
CA ASN A 18 -14.73 -10.61 16.66
C ASN A 18 -15.60 -9.50 16.04
N PHE A 19 -16.19 -8.65 16.88
CA PHE A 19 -16.62 -7.33 16.45
C PHE A 19 -15.35 -6.55 16.11
N SER A 20 -15.00 -6.47 14.84
CA SER A 20 -14.12 -5.42 14.35
C SER A 20 -15.01 -4.19 14.12
N PRO A 21 -15.05 -3.19 15.02
CA PRO A 21 -15.44 -1.86 14.57
C PRO A 21 -14.49 -1.52 13.42
N HIS A 22 -15.03 -1.03 12.30
CA HIS A 22 -14.28 -0.61 11.12
C HIS A 22 -13.39 0.58 11.47
N LEU A 23 -12.32 0.31 12.20
CA LEU A 23 -11.18 1.17 12.39
C LEU A 23 -10.37 1.01 11.11
N TRP A 24 -10.57 1.96 10.20
CA TRP A 24 -9.76 2.24 9.02
C TRP A 24 -8.29 2.56 9.36
N GLU A 25 -7.65 1.75 10.19
CA GLU A 25 -6.20 1.68 10.17
C GLU A 25 -5.82 0.91 8.91
N ALA A 26 -4.86 1.42 8.14
CA ALA A 26 -4.33 0.82 6.92
C ALA A 26 -3.60 -0.51 7.22
N ASN A 27 -4.35 -1.48 7.73
CA ASN A 27 -3.96 -2.86 7.83
C ASN A 27 -3.88 -3.37 6.40
N ALA A 28 -2.73 -3.92 6.04
CA ALA A 28 -2.47 -4.61 4.78
C ALA A 28 -3.39 -5.83 4.52
N ASP A 29 -4.44 -5.99 5.34
CA ASP A 29 -5.36 -7.11 5.43
C ASP A 29 -6.83 -6.66 5.53
N ASP A 30 -7.18 -5.53 4.90
CA ASP A 30 -8.56 -5.39 4.43
C ASP A 30 -8.77 -6.52 3.41
N GLN A 31 -9.42 -7.61 3.84
CA GLN A 31 -9.64 -8.88 3.14
C GLN A 31 -10.48 -8.70 1.87
N ARG A 32 -9.97 -7.89 0.94
CA ARG A 32 -10.45 -7.81 -0.42
C ARG A 32 -10.03 -9.10 -1.07
N THR A 33 -11.01 -9.99 -1.19
CA THR A 33 -10.83 -11.19 -1.97
C THR A 33 -10.52 -10.75 -3.40
N LEU A 34 -9.29 -11.02 -3.83
CA LEU A 34 -8.89 -10.75 -5.19
C LEU A 34 -9.69 -11.65 -6.12
N ILE A 35 -10.22 -11.05 -7.18
CA ILE A 35 -11.05 -11.72 -8.18
C ILE A 35 -10.40 -11.68 -9.56
N GLY A 36 -10.88 -12.51 -10.48
CA GLY A 36 -10.41 -12.55 -11.86
C GLY A 36 -8.99 -13.12 -12.02
N TYR A 37 -8.27 -12.65 -13.04
CA TYR A 37 -6.94 -13.20 -13.37
C TYR A 37 -5.90 -12.97 -12.27
N ALA A 38 -6.05 -11.94 -11.45
CA ALA A 38 -5.16 -11.64 -10.33
C ALA A 38 -5.17 -12.73 -9.23
N SER A 39 -6.25 -13.52 -9.15
CA SER A 39 -6.36 -14.64 -8.19
C SER A 39 -5.79 -15.96 -8.71
N GLN A 40 -5.43 -16.03 -9.98
CA GLN A 40 -4.81 -17.21 -10.61
C GLN A 40 -3.32 -17.30 -10.28
N ASN A 41 -2.64 -18.40 -10.66
CA ASN A 41 -1.20 -18.58 -10.48
C ASN A 41 -0.73 -18.39 -9.01
N GLY A 42 -1.45 -18.97 -8.06
CA GLY A 42 -1.16 -18.81 -6.63
C GLY A 42 -1.65 -17.50 -6.01
N GLY A 43 -2.29 -16.63 -6.80
CA GLY A 43 -2.93 -15.40 -6.35
C GLY A 43 -1.97 -14.21 -6.18
N THR A 44 -2.57 -13.03 -6.00
CA THR A 44 -1.86 -11.80 -5.63
C THR A 44 -1.95 -11.63 -4.11
N THR A 45 -0.88 -11.21 -3.48
CA THR A 45 -0.76 -11.02 -2.03
C THR A 45 -0.04 -9.73 -1.69
N GLY A 46 0.57 -9.08 -2.70
CA GLY A 46 1.33 -7.84 -2.56
C GLY A 46 2.38 -7.96 -1.46
N SER A 47 2.19 -7.16 -0.42
CA SER A 47 3.09 -7.01 0.72
C SER A 47 2.90 -8.03 1.86
N LYS A 48 2.18 -9.14 1.65
CA LYS A 48 1.91 -10.11 2.73
C LYS A 48 3.18 -10.54 3.46
N GLY A 49 3.17 -10.41 4.79
CA GLY A 49 4.31 -10.73 5.67
C GLY A 49 5.47 -9.72 5.62
N GLY A 50 5.32 -8.63 4.87
CA GLY A 50 6.31 -7.56 4.74
C GLY A 50 6.15 -6.45 5.78
N ALA A 51 7.14 -5.54 5.81
CA ALA A 51 7.08 -4.35 6.63
C ALA A 51 6.10 -3.31 6.06
N THR A 52 5.57 -2.45 6.93
CA THR A 52 4.74 -1.30 6.53
C THR A 52 5.54 -0.02 6.66
N THR A 53 5.42 0.87 5.68
CA THR A 53 5.97 2.21 5.70
C THR A 53 4.95 3.23 5.22
N THR A 54 4.96 4.42 5.80
CA THR A 54 4.14 5.55 5.34
C THR A 54 5.06 6.58 4.69
N VAL A 55 4.69 7.03 3.49
CA VAL A 55 5.50 7.95 2.71
C VAL A 55 4.69 9.18 2.33
N SER A 56 5.35 10.34 2.29
CA SER A 56 4.73 11.63 2.00
C SER A 56 5.56 12.51 1.06
N SER A 57 6.71 12.00 0.60
CA SER A 57 7.61 12.71 -0.31
C SER A 57 8.16 11.81 -1.43
N PRO A 58 8.61 12.39 -2.55
CA PRO A 58 9.20 11.62 -3.66
C PRO A 58 10.39 10.72 -3.29
N PRO A 59 11.38 11.15 -2.47
CA PRO A 59 12.50 10.29 -2.10
C PRO A 59 12.07 9.11 -1.21
N GLU A 60 11.16 9.34 -0.26
CA GLU A 60 10.59 8.27 0.57
C GLU A 60 9.83 7.26 -0.28
N PHE A 61 8.99 7.76 -1.20
CA PHE A 61 8.24 6.90 -2.12
C PHE A 61 9.17 6.05 -2.99
N SER A 62 10.18 6.66 -3.60
CA SER A 62 11.15 5.97 -4.46
C SER A 62 11.99 4.94 -3.69
N ALA A 63 12.34 5.22 -2.43
CA ALA A 63 13.04 4.27 -1.58
C ALA A 63 12.14 3.08 -1.21
N ALA A 64 10.88 3.33 -0.87
CA ALA A 64 9.94 2.30 -0.41
C ALA A 64 9.52 1.33 -1.52
N VAL A 65 9.29 1.82 -2.73
CA VAL A 65 8.95 0.98 -3.91
C VAL A 65 10.15 0.21 -4.45
N GLY A 66 11.36 0.67 -4.14
CA GLY A 66 12.62 0.02 -4.49
C GLY A 66 12.96 0.11 -5.98
N LYS A 67 13.85 -0.78 -6.41
CA LYS A 67 14.23 -0.93 -7.82
C LYS A 67 13.45 -2.08 -8.44
N LYS A 68 13.44 -2.18 -9.76
CA LYS A 68 12.81 -3.29 -10.50
C LYS A 68 13.16 -4.69 -9.96
N THR A 69 14.41 -4.89 -9.54
CA THR A 69 14.90 -6.18 -9.03
C THR A 69 14.61 -6.41 -7.54
N ASP A 70 13.99 -5.46 -6.86
CA ASP A 70 13.63 -5.58 -5.45
C ASP A 70 12.47 -6.55 -5.29
N THR A 71 12.60 -7.48 -4.34
CA THR A 71 11.59 -8.48 -4.03
C THR A 71 11.14 -8.44 -2.57
N THR A 72 11.56 -7.43 -1.81
CA THR A 72 11.22 -7.29 -0.39
C THR A 72 9.74 -7.00 -0.27
N ALA A 73 9.03 -7.77 0.56
CA ALA A 73 7.62 -7.50 0.80
C ALA A 73 7.46 -6.18 1.57
N THR A 74 6.68 -5.24 1.04
CA THR A 74 6.50 -3.92 1.69
C THR A 74 5.13 -3.31 1.40
N LEU A 75 4.38 -2.95 2.44
CA LEU A 75 3.20 -2.10 2.33
C LEU A 75 3.66 -0.63 2.34
N ILE A 76 3.39 0.09 1.26
CA ILE A 76 3.67 1.51 1.10
C ILE A 76 2.37 2.28 1.19
N SER A 77 2.14 2.91 2.35
CA SER A 77 0.99 3.76 2.61
C SER A 77 1.28 5.20 2.17
N ILE A 78 0.52 5.73 1.21
CA ILE A 78 0.68 7.09 0.69
C ILE A 78 -0.12 8.06 1.55
N LYS A 79 0.55 9.02 2.19
CA LYS A 79 -0.07 10.07 3.00
C LYS A 79 0.01 11.41 2.27
N GLY A 80 -1.14 11.93 1.85
CA GLY A 80 -1.23 13.20 1.14
C GLY A 80 -0.73 13.15 -0.30
N ALA A 81 -0.35 14.32 -0.82
CA ALA A 81 0.09 14.49 -2.20
C ALA A 81 1.61 14.35 -2.33
N ILE A 82 2.06 13.46 -3.21
CA ILE A 82 3.44 13.31 -3.62
C ILE A 82 3.56 13.83 -5.06
N ASN A 83 4.29 14.92 -5.21
CA ASN A 83 4.49 15.59 -6.50
C ASN A 83 5.90 15.30 -7.01
N GLY A 84 6.03 14.80 -8.23
CA GLY A 84 7.31 14.54 -8.85
C GLY A 84 7.28 14.76 -10.36
N SER A 85 8.37 14.42 -11.02
CA SER A 85 8.51 14.44 -12.48
C SER A 85 9.38 13.26 -12.89
N ALA A 86 8.94 12.06 -12.55
CA ALA A 86 9.77 10.88 -12.60
C ALA A 86 9.01 9.62 -13.01
N LYS A 87 9.74 8.79 -13.77
CA LYS A 87 9.46 7.36 -13.93
C LYS A 87 9.98 6.62 -12.71
N VAL A 88 9.09 6.01 -11.93
CA VAL A 88 9.43 5.27 -10.72
C VAL A 88 9.31 3.77 -11.01
N ASN A 89 10.44 3.06 -10.97
CA ASN A 89 10.44 1.60 -11.08
C ASN A 89 9.84 0.99 -9.82
N VAL A 90 9.06 -0.08 -9.97
CA VAL A 90 8.41 -0.75 -8.85
C VAL A 90 8.86 -2.21 -8.81
N GLY A 91 9.40 -2.63 -7.66
CA GLY A 91 9.79 -4.01 -7.41
C GLY A 91 8.59 -4.97 -7.24
N SER A 92 8.90 -6.25 -7.03
CA SER A 92 7.91 -7.27 -6.72
C SER A 92 7.49 -7.23 -5.24
N ASN A 93 6.36 -7.85 -4.91
CA ASN A 93 5.84 -8.01 -3.54
C ASN A 93 5.52 -6.68 -2.83
N LYS A 94 5.01 -5.69 -3.55
CA LYS A 94 4.64 -4.41 -2.95
C LYS A 94 3.13 -4.20 -2.96
N SER A 95 2.63 -3.48 -1.97
CA SER A 95 1.29 -2.92 -1.97
C SER A 95 1.43 -1.41 -1.84
N ILE A 96 1.04 -0.65 -2.86
CA ILE A 96 1.00 0.82 -2.79
C ILE A 96 -0.45 1.22 -2.58
N VAL A 97 -0.74 1.69 -1.37
CA VAL A 97 -2.11 1.95 -0.91
C VAL A 97 -2.23 3.39 -0.44
N GLY A 98 -3.23 4.12 -0.91
CA GLY A 98 -3.55 5.42 -0.34
C GLY A 98 -4.06 5.28 1.08
N LEU A 99 -3.44 6.01 2.02
CA LEU A 99 -3.82 5.99 3.43
C LEU A 99 -5.24 6.51 3.63
N ASP A 100 -5.60 7.55 2.87
CA ASP A 100 -6.91 8.19 2.91
C ASP A 100 -7.21 8.89 1.57
N SER A 101 -8.34 9.61 1.50
CA SER A 101 -8.78 10.29 0.28
C SER A 101 -7.84 11.39 -0.23
N SER A 102 -6.85 11.82 0.55
CA SER A 102 -5.83 12.79 0.14
C SER A 102 -4.67 12.17 -0.64
N ALA A 103 -4.58 10.83 -0.70
CA ALA A 103 -3.51 10.12 -1.39
C ALA A 103 -3.49 10.43 -2.90
N LEU A 104 -2.47 11.17 -3.32
CA LEU A 104 -2.33 11.67 -4.68
C LEU A 104 -0.88 11.53 -5.16
N LEU A 105 -0.70 10.95 -6.35
CA LEU A 105 0.56 11.00 -7.09
C LEU A 105 0.38 11.96 -8.28
N THR A 106 1.16 13.04 -8.30
CA THR A 106 1.13 14.01 -9.41
C THR A 106 2.39 13.91 -10.24
N SER A 107 2.24 13.79 -11.56
CA SER A 107 3.35 13.79 -12.52
C SER A 107 4.40 12.67 -12.25
N ILE A 108 3.91 11.54 -11.74
CA ILE A 108 4.68 10.33 -11.48
C ILE A 108 4.11 9.17 -12.30
N LEU A 109 4.97 8.46 -13.02
CA LEU A 109 4.66 7.19 -13.67
C LEU A 109 5.07 6.04 -12.75
N LEU A 110 4.15 5.09 -12.51
CA LEU A 110 4.49 3.79 -11.91
C LEU A 110 4.88 2.81 -13.00
N TYR A 111 6.16 2.45 -13.06
CA TYR A 111 6.71 1.55 -14.07
C TYR A 111 6.98 0.17 -13.50
N ILE A 112 6.07 -0.76 -13.81
CA ILE A 112 6.05 -2.15 -13.33
C ILE A 112 6.46 -3.06 -14.50
N ASP A 113 7.73 -3.44 -14.53
CA ASP A 113 8.34 -4.13 -15.67
C ASP A 113 9.05 -5.40 -15.20
N LYS A 114 8.62 -6.58 -15.68
CA LYS A 114 9.13 -7.89 -15.24
C LYS A 114 9.11 -8.09 -13.72
N SER A 115 8.09 -7.54 -13.06
CA SER A 115 7.83 -7.71 -11.63
C SER A 115 6.64 -8.63 -11.42
N LYS A 116 6.42 -9.09 -10.19
CA LYS A 116 5.23 -9.89 -9.87
C LYS A 116 4.68 -9.60 -8.49
N ASN A 117 3.44 -9.99 -8.27
CA ASN A 117 2.78 -9.96 -6.96
C ASN A 117 2.73 -8.54 -6.39
N PHE A 118 1.87 -7.69 -6.96
CA PHE A 118 1.84 -6.28 -6.61
C PHE A 118 0.39 -5.76 -6.53
N ILE A 119 0.10 -4.79 -5.65
CA ILE A 119 -1.24 -4.18 -5.51
C ILE A 119 -1.15 -2.64 -5.58
N VAL A 120 -1.90 -1.98 -6.48
CA VAL A 120 -2.17 -0.52 -6.41
C VAL A 120 -3.60 -0.34 -5.94
N HIS A 121 -3.83 0.45 -4.89
CA HIS A 121 -5.19 0.67 -4.41
C HIS A 121 -5.38 2.03 -3.72
N ASN A 122 -6.57 2.64 -3.87
CA ASN A 122 -6.98 3.89 -3.22
C ASN A 122 -6.10 5.10 -3.56
N LEU A 123 -5.64 5.21 -4.81
CA LEU A 123 -4.79 6.32 -5.25
C LEU A 123 -5.50 7.19 -6.29
N LYS A 124 -5.30 8.51 -6.18
CA LYS A 124 -5.47 9.43 -7.30
C LYS A 124 -4.13 9.56 -8.01
N ILE A 125 -4.10 9.43 -9.33
CA ILE A 125 -2.91 9.68 -10.14
C ILE A 125 -3.28 10.69 -11.22
N SER A 126 -2.51 11.77 -11.36
CA SER A 126 -2.87 12.84 -12.28
C SER A 126 -1.66 13.54 -12.89
N LYS A 127 -1.89 14.24 -14.01
CA LYS A 127 -0.91 15.12 -14.67
C LYS A 127 0.40 14.43 -15.01
N VAL A 128 0.36 13.15 -15.39
CA VAL A 128 1.54 12.45 -15.93
C VAL A 128 1.87 13.04 -17.29
N LEU A 129 3.12 13.48 -17.44
CA LEU A 129 3.59 14.11 -18.68
C LEU A 129 3.56 13.11 -19.83
N ALA A 130 3.20 13.59 -21.03
CA ALA A 130 3.11 12.75 -22.23
C ALA A 130 4.42 12.02 -22.56
N GLU A 131 5.57 12.64 -22.28
CA GLU A 131 6.91 12.04 -22.43
C GLU A 131 7.15 10.83 -21.51
N ASN A 132 6.43 10.77 -20.38
CA ASN A 132 6.47 9.63 -19.46
C ASN A 132 5.45 8.55 -19.83
N GLY A 133 4.41 8.89 -20.59
CA GLY A 133 3.40 7.94 -21.08
C GLY A 133 2.29 7.68 -20.07
N ASP A 134 2.04 6.41 -19.77
CA ASP A 134 0.92 5.97 -18.92
C ASP A 134 1.08 6.41 -17.45
N ALA A 135 -0.03 6.52 -16.71
CA ALA A 135 0.05 6.72 -15.27
C ALA A 135 0.59 5.49 -14.54
N ILE A 136 0.16 4.31 -14.99
CA ILE A 136 0.62 3.01 -14.52
C ILE A 136 0.95 2.19 -15.76
N ARG A 137 2.22 1.81 -15.90
CA ARG A 137 2.67 0.94 -16.98
C ARG A 137 3.02 -0.42 -16.43
N ILE A 138 2.29 -1.44 -16.87
CA ILE A 138 2.53 -2.84 -16.52
C ILE A 138 2.98 -3.58 -17.77
N GLN A 139 4.18 -4.15 -17.73
CA GLN A 139 4.72 -4.92 -18.85
C GLN A 139 5.45 -6.17 -18.38
N ALA A 140 5.16 -7.30 -19.03
CA ALA A 140 5.75 -8.61 -18.72
C ALA A 140 5.70 -8.98 -17.23
N SER A 141 4.66 -8.57 -16.53
CA SER A 141 4.47 -8.76 -15.09
C SER A 141 3.27 -9.68 -14.82
N THR A 142 3.25 -10.38 -13.68
CA THR A 142 2.19 -11.33 -13.31
C THR A 142 1.65 -11.05 -11.91
N ASN A 143 0.40 -11.43 -11.65
CA ASN A 143 -0.24 -11.28 -10.32
C ASN A 143 -0.26 -9.80 -9.88
N VAL A 144 -1.10 -9.01 -10.56
CA VAL A 144 -1.32 -7.58 -10.31
C VAL A 144 -2.81 -7.35 -10.08
#